data_AF-A0A932VB49-F1
#
_entry.id   AF-A0A932VB49-F1
#
_cell.length_a   1.000
_cell.length_b   1.000
_cell.length_c   1.000
_cell.angle_alpha   90.00
_cell.angle_beta   90.00
_cell.angle_gamma   90.00
#
_symmetry.space_group_name_H-M   'P 1'
#
loop_
_entity.id
_entity.type
_entity.pdbx_description
1 polymer ?
#
loop_
_entity_poly.entity_id
_entity_poly.type
_entity_poly.pdbx_seq_one_letter_code
_entity_poly.pdbx_strand_id
1 'polypeptide(L)'
;MDKNNENELAAVLGHEIAHATARHVTKSMSRNLTIMVIGQAALSAISASGSGVSQNAFNQAIVEGINLYIPAYSRKNESEADRIGLMYAAKAGYNPQAAVDLWYRACQKKGGGADLYASHPANCERAKTLEKLLPQALEEYQKTKP
;
A
#
# COMPACT_ATOMS: atom_id res chain seq x y z
N MET A 1 21.74 -18.60 -8.45
CA MET A 1 21.45 -17.51 -7.49
C MET A 1 21.07 -18.17 -6.17
N ASP A 2 21.29 -17.53 -5.02
CA ASP A 2 20.90 -18.08 -3.72
C ASP A 2 19.36 -18.16 -3.66
N LYS A 3 18.80 -19.32 -3.29
CA LYS A 3 17.34 -19.50 -3.16
C LYS A 3 16.70 -18.49 -2.20
N ASN A 4 17.45 -18.03 -1.21
CA ASN A 4 16.94 -16.98 -0.30
C ASN A 4 16.70 -15.66 -1.04
N ASN A 5 17.58 -15.27 -1.97
CA ASN A 5 17.39 -14.06 -2.77
C ASN A 5 16.21 -14.18 -3.73
N GLU A 6 15.97 -15.37 -4.29
CA GLU A 6 14.81 -15.60 -5.17
C GLU A 6 13.49 -15.54 -4.39
N ASN A 7 13.44 -16.11 -3.19
CA ASN A 7 12.25 -16.02 -2.32
C ASN A 7 11.95 -14.58 -1.89
N GLU A 8 12.98 -13.81 -1.53
CA GLU A 8 12.82 -12.40 -1.15
C GLU A 8 12.37 -11.55 -2.34
N LEU A 9 12.92 -11.79 -3.52
CA LEU A 9 12.50 -11.12 -4.75
C LEU A 9 11.03 -11.46 -5.09
N ALA A 10 10.64 -12.74 -4.97
CA ALA A 10 9.27 -13.16 -5.19
C ALA A 10 8.30 -12.51 -4.19
N ALA A 11 8.72 -12.28 -2.95
CA ALA A 11 7.91 -11.56 -1.97
C ALA A 11 7.66 -10.10 -2.38
N VAL A 12 8.70 -9.39 -2.84
CA VAL A 12 8.57 -8.02 -3.35
C VAL A 12 7.70 -7.97 -4.60
N LEU A 13 7.92 -8.87 -5.57
CA LEU A 13 7.11 -8.93 -6.78
C LEU A 13 5.65 -9.30 -6.49
N GLY A 14 5.43 -10.23 -5.54
CA GLY A 14 4.10 -10.59 -5.07
C GLY A 14 3.34 -9.41 -4.49
N HIS A 15 4.03 -8.54 -3.74
CA HIS A 15 3.48 -7.29 -3.22
C HIS A 15 3.09 -6.30 -4.32
N GLU A 16 3.96 -6.07 -5.31
CA GLU A 16 3.64 -5.16 -6.43
C GLU A 16 2.48 -5.68 -7.30
N ILE A 17 2.45 -6.99 -7.57
CA ILE A 17 1.33 -7.63 -8.27
C ILE A 17 0.04 -7.48 -7.45
N ALA A 18 0.11 -7.62 -6.13
CA ALA A 18 -1.04 -7.42 -5.25
C ALA A 18 -1.59 -5.99 -5.31
N HIS A 19 -0.72 -4.97 -5.38
CA HIS A 19 -1.16 -3.58 -5.62
C HIS A 19 -1.94 -3.43 -6.93
N ALA A 20 -1.44 -4.05 -8.00
CA ALA A 20 -2.09 -4.03 -9.31
C ALA A 20 -3.44 -4.76 -9.31
N THR A 21 -3.49 -5.98 -8.75
CA THR A 21 -4.72 -6.80 -8.70
C THR A 21 -5.77 -6.18 -7.79
N ALA A 22 -5.37 -5.62 -6.64
CA ALA A 22 -6.27 -4.92 -5.72
C ALA A 22 -6.65 -3.50 -6.20
N ARG A 23 -6.08 -3.03 -7.32
CA ARG A 23 -6.38 -1.75 -7.96
C ARG A 23 -6.15 -0.55 -7.03
N HIS A 24 -5.11 -0.60 -6.20
CA HIS A 24 -4.86 0.42 -5.17
C HIS A 24 -4.63 1.82 -5.74
N VAL A 25 -3.96 1.94 -6.89
CA VAL A 25 -3.73 3.23 -7.58
C VAL A 25 -5.05 3.82 -8.09
N THR A 26 -5.84 3.04 -8.83
CA THR A 26 -7.09 3.53 -9.42
C THR A 26 -8.13 3.85 -8.36
N LYS A 27 -8.25 3.04 -7.30
CA LYS A 27 -9.11 3.35 -6.14
C LYS A 27 -8.72 4.66 -5.46
N SER A 28 -7.42 4.92 -5.33
CA SER A 28 -6.93 6.17 -4.73
C SER A 28 -7.21 7.37 -5.63
N MET A 29 -6.98 7.23 -6.93
CA MET A 29 -7.32 8.26 -7.92
C MET A 29 -8.82 8.57 -7.94
N SER A 30 -9.68 7.54 -8.00
CA SER A 30 -11.14 7.72 -7.97
C SER A 30 -11.59 8.40 -6.68
N ARG A 31 -11.05 8.02 -5.51
CA ARG A 31 -11.36 8.68 -4.24
C ARG A 31 -11.00 10.17 -4.27
N ASN A 32 -9.84 10.52 -4.81
CA ASN A 32 -9.39 11.91 -4.90
C ASN A 32 -10.26 12.72 -5.86
N LEU A 33 -10.64 12.14 -7.01
CA LEU A 33 -11.58 12.78 -7.94
C LEU A 33 -12.94 13.02 -7.28
N THR A 34 -13.46 12.05 -6.54
CA THR A 34 -14.72 12.21 -5.80
C THR A 34 -14.63 13.32 -4.76
N ILE A 35 -13.54 13.38 -3.98
CA ILE A 35 -13.32 14.46 -2.99
C ILE A 35 -13.28 15.82 -3.70
N MET A 36 -12.58 15.92 -4.83
CA MET A 36 -12.50 17.15 -5.62
C MET A 36 -13.88 17.58 -6.13
N VAL A 37 -14.67 16.66 -6.69
CA VAL A 37 -16.03 16.96 -7.19
C VAL A 37 -16.96 17.41 -6.06
N ILE A 38 -16.95 16.72 -4.92
CA ILE A 38 -17.76 17.09 -3.75
C ILE A 38 -17.30 18.44 -3.20
N GLY A 39 -16.00 18.66 -3.08
CA GLY A 39 -15.41 19.92 -2.63
C GLY A 39 -15.82 21.10 -3.52
N GLN A 40 -15.78 20.90 -4.84
CA GLN A 40 -16.20 21.93 -5.80
C GLN A 40 -17.70 22.23 -5.70
N ALA A 41 -18.56 21.22 -5.50
CA ALA A 41 -19.99 21.42 -5.30
C ALA A 41 -20.29 22.18 -4.00
N ALA A 42 -19.58 21.86 -2.91
CA ALA A 42 -19.69 22.57 -1.64
C ALA A 42 -19.27 24.04 -1.78
N LEU A 43 -18.18 24.32 -2.50
CA LEU A 43 -17.75 25.68 -2.80
C LEU A 43 -18.83 26.46 -3.55
N SER A 44 -19.41 25.88 -4.59
CA SER A 44 -20.46 26.54 -5.37
C SER A 44 -21.67 26.91 -4.50
N ALA A 45 -22.07 26.05 -3.56
CA ALA A 45 -23.14 26.33 -2.62
C ALA A 45 -22.77 27.45 -1.62
N ILE A 46 -21.54 27.46 -1.11
CA ILE A 46 -21.02 28.48 -0.19
C ILE A 46 -20.87 29.84 -0.88
N SER A 47 -20.39 29.87 -2.12
CA SER A 47 -20.32 31.08 -2.93
C SER A 47 -21.72 31.63 -3.24
N ALA A 48 -22.68 30.75 -3.56
CA ALA A 48 -24.07 31.15 -3.81
C ALA A 48 -24.78 31.71 -2.56
N SER A 49 -24.33 31.38 -1.34
CA SER A 49 -24.88 31.94 -0.10
C SER A 49 -24.36 33.33 0.26
N GLY A 50 -23.49 33.93 -0.57
CA GLY A 50 -22.97 35.29 -0.37
C GLY A 50 -21.86 35.40 0.68
N SER A 51 -21.29 34.27 1.11
CA SER A 51 -20.29 34.17 2.19
C SER A 51 -18.95 34.88 1.94
N GLY A 52 -18.70 35.45 0.75
CA GLY A 52 -17.46 36.15 0.43
C GLY A 52 -16.21 35.26 0.35
N VAL A 53 -16.36 33.93 0.40
CA VAL A 53 -15.26 32.98 0.31
C VAL A 53 -14.61 33.06 -1.06
N SER A 54 -13.30 33.35 -1.08
CA SER A 54 -12.49 33.36 -2.30
C SER A 54 -12.41 31.96 -2.90
N GLN A 55 -12.92 31.81 -4.13
CA GLN A 55 -12.92 30.55 -4.87
C GLN A 55 -11.50 29.97 -5.04
N ASN A 56 -10.52 30.86 -5.24
CA ASN A 56 -9.11 30.49 -5.36
C ASN A 56 -8.53 29.98 -4.03
N ALA A 57 -8.82 30.65 -2.90
CA ALA A 57 -8.34 30.22 -1.59
C ALA A 57 -8.92 28.86 -1.18
N PHE A 58 -10.20 28.63 -1.50
CA PHE A 58 -10.84 27.34 -1.22
C PHE A 58 -10.27 26.21 -2.09
N ASN A 59 -10.09 26.45 -3.39
CA ASN A 59 -9.50 25.46 -4.29
C ASN A 59 -8.07 25.10 -3.87
N GLN A 60 -7.29 26.10 -3.46
CA GLN A 60 -5.95 25.88 -2.93
C GLN A 60 -5.98 25.05 -1.63
N ALA A 61 -6.88 25.37 -0.69
CA ALA A 61 -7.04 24.60 0.54
C ALA A 61 -7.50 23.15 0.30
N ILE A 62 -8.35 22.91 -0.71
CA ILE A 62 -8.77 21.56 -1.12
C ILE A 62 -7.58 20.79 -1.70
N VAL A 63 -6.79 21.41 -2.59
CA VAL A 63 -5.63 20.76 -3.22
C VAL A 63 -4.56 20.47 -2.16
N GLU A 64 -4.26 21.42 -1.29
CA GLU A 64 -3.33 21.23 -0.18
C GLU A 64 -3.83 20.17 0.81
N GLY A 65 -5.12 20.19 1.14
CA GLY A 65 -5.76 19.18 1.98
C GLY A 65 -5.72 17.78 1.34
N ILE A 66 -5.94 17.68 0.03
CA ILE A 66 -5.77 16.43 -0.71
C ILE A 66 -4.32 15.98 -0.67
N ASN A 67 -3.34 16.86 -0.92
CA ASN A 67 -1.92 16.50 -0.88
C ASN A 67 -1.45 16.06 0.51
N LEU A 68 -1.95 16.70 1.58
CA LEU A 68 -1.72 16.27 2.97
C LEU A 68 -2.45 14.96 3.31
N TYR A 69 -3.57 14.68 2.64
CA TYR A 69 -4.37 13.46 2.76
C TYR A 69 -3.98 12.38 1.73
N ILE A 70 -2.97 12.61 0.89
CA ILE A 70 -2.31 11.59 0.08
C ILE A 70 -1.12 11.08 0.89
N PRO A 71 -1.29 10.10 1.79
CA PRO A 71 -0.17 9.25 2.06
C PRO A 71 0.15 8.50 0.76
N ALA A 72 1.44 8.36 0.43
CA ALA A 72 1.92 7.19 -0.31
C ALA A 72 1.14 5.96 0.17
N TYR A 73 0.64 5.11 -0.74
CA TYR A 73 -0.35 4.05 -0.51
C TYR A 73 -0.86 3.91 0.93
N SER A 74 -2.15 4.16 1.17
CA SER A 74 -2.70 4.13 2.54
C SER A 74 -2.24 2.87 3.30
N ARG A 75 -1.97 2.98 4.61
CA ARG A 75 -1.48 1.84 5.42
C ARG A 75 -2.33 0.58 5.24
N LYS A 76 -3.64 0.75 5.00
CA LYS A 76 -4.56 -0.35 4.69
C LYS A 76 -4.26 -1.03 3.35
N ASN A 77 -3.94 -0.28 2.32
CA ASN A 77 -3.53 -0.81 1.01
C ASN A 77 -2.23 -1.60 1.13
N GLU A 78 -1.25 -1.10 1.90
CA GLU A 78 0.00 -1.81 2.15
C GLU A 78 -0.23 -3.14 2.86
N SER A 79 -1.01 -3.16 3.95
CA SER A 79 -1.34 -4.39 4.67
C SER A 79 -2.17 -5.36 3.83
N GLU A 80 -3.03 -4.86 2.94
CA GLU A 80 -3.78 -5.69 1.99
C GLU A 80 -2.85 -6.31 0.94
N ALA A 81 -1.94 -5.52 0.37
CA ALA A 81 -0.95 -5.98 -0.60
C ALA A 81 0.03 -6.99 0.00
N ASP A 82 0.51 -6.77 1.23
CA ASP A 82 1.33 -7.71 2.00
C ASP A 82 0.68 -9.09 2.09
N ARG A 83 -0.57 -9.13 2.55
CA ARG A 83 -1.31 -10.38 2.75
C ARG A 83 -1.51 -11.13 1.44
N ILE A 84 -1.93 -10.42 0.39
CA ILE A 84 -2.18 -11.02 -0.93
C ILE A 84 -0.86 -11.49 -1.55
N GLY A 85 0.18 -10.65 -1.49
CA GLY A 85 1.51 -10.93 -2.02
C GLY A 85 2.16 -12.13 -1.35
N LEU A 86 2.03 -12.28 -0.03
CA LEU A 86 2.49 -13.45 0.71
C LEU A 86 1.85 -14.74 0.17
N MET A 87 0.54 -14.72 -0.09
CA MET A 87 -0.17 -15.87 -0.66
C MET A 87 0.23 -16.14 -2.10
N TYR A 88 0.45 -15.10 -2.91
CA TYR A 88 0.92 -15.27 -4.29
C TYR A 88 2.31 -15.91 -4.33
N ALA A 89 3.24 -15.44 -3.51
CA ALA A 89 4.58 -16.02 -3.40
C ALA A 89 4.52 -17.49 -2.98
N ALA A 90 3.72 -17.80 -1.95
CA ALA A 90 3.52 -19.18 -1.48
C ALA A 90 2.95 -20.10 -2.57
N LYS A 91 1.87 -19.67 -3.24
CA LYS A 91 1.23 -20.43 -4.33
C LYS A 91 2.11 -20.58 -5.57
N ALA A 92 3.08 -19.67 -5.75
CA ALA A 92 4.08 -19.75 -6.80
C ALA A 92 5.29 -20.62 -6.42
N GLY A 93 5.29 -21.23 -5.22
CA GLY A 93 6.35 -22.12 -4.77
C GLY A 93 7.55 -21.44 -4.14
N TYR A 94 7.41 -20.18 -3.72
CA TYR A 94 8.45 -19.46 -2.98
C TYR A 94 8.18 -19.53 -1.47
N ASN A 95 9.25 -19.65 -0.68
CA ASN A 95 9.14 -19.82 0.77
C ASN A 95 8.59 -18.52 1.43
N PRO A 96 7.39 -18.56 2.03
CA PRO A 96 6.78 -17.38 2.63
C PRO A 96 7.51 -16.87 3.89
N GLN A 97 8.37 -17.69 4.53
CA GLN A 97 9.21 -17.24 5.64
C GLN A 97 10.13 -16.09 5.21
N ALA A 98 10.67 -16.14 3.98
CA ALA A 98 11.57 -15.13 3.47
C ALA A 98 10.90 -13.74 3.39
N ALA A 99 9.59 -13.69 3.13
CA ALA A 99 8.82 -12.45 3.17
C ALA A 99 8.73 -11.88 4.59
N VAL A 100 8.44 -12.72 5.59
CA VAL A 100 8.37 -12.28 7.00
C VAL A 100 9.73 -11.72 7.45
N ASP A 101 10.81 -12.41 7.14
CA ASP A 101 12.18 -12.01 7.51
C ASP A 101 12.60 -10.71 6.78
N LEU A 102 12.24 -10.57 5.50
CA LEU A 102 12.47 -9.35 4.73
C LEU A 102 11.73 -8.15 5.33
N TRP A 103 10.46 -8.30 5.72
CA TRP A 103 9.67 -7.22 6.32
C TRP A 103 10.16 -6.85 7.72
N TYR A 104 10.61 -7.82 8.54
CA TYR A 104 11.25 -7.53 9.82
C TYR A 104 12.57 -6.77 9.65
N ARG A 105 13.41 -7.15 8.67
CA ARG A 105 14.64 -6.40 8.34
C ARG A 105 14.32 -4.99 7.85
N ALA A 106 13.31 -4.85 6.99
CA ALA A 106 12.86 -3.57 6.49
C ALA A 106 12.37 -2.63 7.60
N CYS A 107 11.61 -3.15 8.57
CA CYS A 107 11.07 -2.33 9.65
C CYS A 107 12.13 -1.87 10.67
N GLN A 108 13.24 -2.61 10.78
CA GLN A 108 14.35 -2.29 11.70
C GLN A 108 15.38 -1.34 11.10
N LYS A 109 15.39 -1.15 9.76
CA LYS A 109 16.25 -0.15 9.12
C LYS A 109 15.78 1.26 9.47
N LYS A 110 16.57 1.97 10.28
CA LYS A 110 16.44 3.42 10.47
C LYS A 110 17.13 4.15 9.31
N GLY A 111 16.40 5.02 8.62
CA GLY A 111 16.89 5.76 7.46
C GLY A 111 16.70 4.96 6.17
N GLY A 112 15.94 5.56 5.23
CA GLY A 112 15.40 4.92 4.02
C GLY A 112 16.33 3.90 3.37
N GLY A 113 15.92 2.63 3.42
CA GLY A 113 16.38 1.65 2.44
C GLY A 113 15.75 1.94 1.07
N ALA A 114 16.23 1.23 0.04
CA ALA A 114 15.78 1.17 -1.36
C ALA A 114 14.45 1.88 -1.69
N ASP A 115 14.37 2.59 -2.82
CA ASP A 115 13.21 3.37 -3.31
C ASP A 115 11.81 2.78 -3.03
N LEU A 116 11.70 1.44 -3.03
CA LEU A 116 10.51 0.71 -2.58
C LEU A 116 10.01 1.20 -1.21
N TYR A 117 10.87 1.36 -0.21
CA TYR A 117 10.48 1.80 1.14
C TYR A 117 10.15 3.30 1.24
N ALA A 118 10.55 4.10 0.25
CA ALA A 118 10.16 5.51 0.17
C ALA A 118 8.69 5.64 -0.27
N SER A 119 8.22 4.77 -1.18
CA SER A 119 6.83 4.72 -1.63
C SER A 119 5.95 3.76 -0.82
N HIS A 120 6.56 2.76 -0.16
CA HIS A 120 5.91 1.74 0.66
C HIS A 120 6.55 1.71 2.07
N PRO A 121 6.17 2.61 2.98
CA PRO A 121 6.78 2.71 4.30
C PRO A 121 6.69 1.39 5.06
N ALA A 122 7.85 0.81 5.39
CA ALA A 122 7.92 -0.39 6.21
C ALA A 122 7.56 -0.05 7.67
N ASN A 123 6.75 -0.88 8.30
CA ASN A 123 6.47 -0.80 9.73
C ASN A 123 6.46 -2.21 10.33
N CYS A 124 6.80 -2.34 11.61
CA CYS A 124 6.89 -3.68 12.23
C CYS A 124 5.51 -4.32 12.48
N GLU A 125 4.42 -3.56 12.36
CA GLU A 125 3.06 -4.10 12.45
C GLU A 125 2.69 -4.94 11.22
N ARG A 126 3.15 -4.54 10.03
CA ARG A 126 3.04 -5.30 8.79
C ARG A 126 3.78 -6.63 8.88
N ALA A 127 5.01 -6.62 9.37
CA ALA A 127 5.79 -7.84 9.61
C ALA A 127 5.07 -8.81 10.57
N LYS A 128 4.55 -8.30 11.69
CA LYS A 128 3.72 -9.08 12.63
C LYS A 128 2.44 -9.63 12.00
N THR A 129 1.86 -8.89 11.07
CA THR A 129 0.66 -9.34 10.35
C THR A 129 0.99 -10.50 9.42
N LEU A 130 2.09 -10.40 8.67
CA LEU A 130 2.59 -11.48 7.83
C LEU A 130 2.93 -12.72 8.65
N GLU A 131 3.56 -12.56 9.81
CA GLU A 131 3.87 -13.65 10.73
C GLU A 131 2.61 -14.41 11.20
N LYS A 132 1.51 -13.70 11.48
CA LYS A 132 0.23 -14.34 11.82
C LYS A 132 -0.36 -15.16 10.66
N LEU A 133 -0.09 -14.74 9.42
CA LEU A 133 -0.58 -15.40 8.21
C LEU A 133 0.37 -16.50 7.71
N LEU A 134 1.58 -16.55 8.25
CA LEU A 134 2.62 -17.48 7.85
C LEU A 134 2.18 -18.95 7.90
N PRO A 135 1.44 -19.45 8.92
CA PRO A 135 0.97 -20.84 8.92
C PRO A 135 0.11 -21.17 7.69
N GLN A 136 -0.80 -20.27 7.31
CA GLN A 136 -1.62 -20.42 6.12
C GLN A 136 -0.78 -20.35 4.83
N ALA A 137 0.17 -19.42 4.77
CA ALA A 137 1.07 -19.30 3.62
C ALA A 137 1.91 -20.58 3.44
N LEU A 138 2.41 -21.14 4.54
CA LEU A 138 3.21 -22.37 4.53
C LEU A 138 2.40 -23.56 4.05
N GLU A 139 1.11 -23.65 4.40
CA GLU A 139 0.21 -24.67 3.88
C GLU A 139 0.09 -24.58 2.35
N GLU A 140 -0.11 -23.37 1.81
CA GLU A 140 -0.16 -23.15 0.36
C GLU A 140 1.17 -23.49 -0.32
N TYR A 141 2.30 -23.11 0.28
CA TYR A 141 3.64 -23.44 -0.20
C TYR A 141 3.92 -24.96 -0.17
N GLN A 142 3.41 -25.69 0.82
CA GLN A 142 3.57 -27.14 0.87
C GLN A 142 2.85 -27.84 -0.28
N LYS A 143 1.69 -27.32 -0.70
CA LYS A 143 0.92 -27.87 -1.85
C LYS A 143 1.66 -27.75 -3.18
N THR A 144 2.68 -26.89 -3.28
CA THR A 144 3.47 -26.72 -4.50
C THR A 144 4.70 -27.63 -4.55
N LYS A 145 5.01 -28.35 -3.47
CA LYS A 145 6.15 -29.26 -3.43
C LYS A 145 5.76 -30.58 -4.14
N PRO A 146 6.64 -31.11 -5.00
CA PRO A 146 6.40 -32.36 -5.73
C PRO A 146 6.37 -33.58 -4.82
#